data_AF-A0A813SK77-F1
#
_entry.id   AF-A0A813SK77-F1
#
_cell.length_a   1.000
_cell.length_b   1.000
_cell.length_c   1.000
_cell.angle_alpha   90.00
_cell.angle_beta   90.00
_cell.angle_gamma   90.00
#
_symmetry.space_group_name_H-M   'P 1'
#
loop_
_entity.id
_entity.type
_entity.pdbx_description
1 polymer ?
#
loop_
_entity_poly.entity_id
_entity_poly.type
_entity_poly.pdbx_seq_one_letter_code
_entity_poly.pdbx_strand_id
1 'polypeptide(L)'
;MPWYGQGAEAVESRFMMMSVLSALHHQGWYLLMSTDISKKQADKDSLIFQLGTPPPPTSFFSVSFNELDKLRLISAPPELISAVQQIIGTSEIQREEWVYSQTAYQFKLRGHPWLGSGEEAVTSRIKLLSLLDCFASYGWQLHATVDMSLGHDGSETDTWFFRRIQQ
;
A
#
# COMPACT_ATOMS: atom_id res chain seq x y z
N MET A 1 -6.40 14.24 -11.82
CA MET A 1 -7.28 13.10 -12.19
C MET A 1 -7.04 12.03 -11.14
N PRO A 2 -8.06 11.50 -10.44
CA PRO A 2 -7.86 10.66 -9.25
C PRO A 2 -6.99 9.42 -9.53
N TRP A 3 -7.04 8.90 -10.75
CA TRP A 3 -6.31 7.71 -11.17
C TRP A 3 -4.90 7.98 -11.70
N TYR A 4 -4.41 9.23 -11.66
CA TYR A 4 -3.04 9.55 -12.08
C TYR A 4 -2.00 8.90 -11.16
N GLY A 5 -2.37 8.62 -9.90
CA GLY A 5 -1.63 7.72 -9.02
C GLY A 5 -0.29 8.24 -8.48
N GLN A 6 0.10 9.47 -8.83
CA GLN A 6 1.33 10.13 -8.36
C GLN A 6 1.03 11.45 -7.61
N GLY A 7 1.94 11.86 -6.73
CA GLY A 7 1.83 13.13 -5.99
C GLY A 7 0.78 13.12 -4.87
N ALA A 8 0.24 14.29 -4.53
CA ALA A 8 -0.72 14.46 -3.43
C ALA A 8 -2.13 13.92 -3.76
N GLU A 9 -2.60 14.06 -5.02
CA GLU A 9 -3.90 13.52 -5.47
C GLU A 9 -3.98 12.00 -5.33
N ALA A 10 -2.83 11.31 -5.38
CA ALA A 10 -2.74 9.86 -5.17
C ALA A 10 -3.20 9.41 -3.78
N VAL A 11 -3.10 10.30 -2.77
CA VAL A 11 -3.51 10.04 -1.39
C VAL A 11 -5.02 9.91 -1.30
N GLU A 12 -5.76 10.85 -1.89
CA GLU A 12 -7.23 10.87 -1.83
C GLU A 12 -7.83 9.63 -2.50
N SER A 13 -7.31 9.23 -3.66
CA SER A 13 -7.80 8.06 -4.38
C SER A 13 -7.54 6.75 -3.64
N ARG A 14 -6.36 6.61 -3.01
CA ARG A 14 -6.04 5.44 -2.17
C ARG A 14 -6.85 5.42 -0.89
N PHE A 15 -7.08 6.58 -0.27
CA PHE A 15 -7.98 6.70 0.86
C PHE A 15 -9.42 6.34 0.49
N MET A 16 -9.91 6.78 -0.67
CA MET A 16 -11.22 6.41 -1.20
C MET A 16 -11.31 4.88 -1.42
N MET A 17 -10.32 4.27 -2.07
CA MET A 17 -10.32 2.82 -2.29
C MET A 17 -10.26 2.03 -0.99
N MET A 18 -9.43 2.46 -0.04
CA MET A 18 -9.41 1.90 1.33
C MET A 18 -10.79 2.00 1.99
N SER A 19 -11.48 3.13 1.83
CA SER A 19 -12.83 3.33 2.38
C SER A 19 -13.85 2.40 1.72
N VAL A 20 -13.75 2.17 0.40
CA VAL A 20 -14.59 1.20 -0.33
C VAL A 20 -14.33 -0.23 0.17
N LEU A 21 -13.07 -0.65 0.27
CA LEU A 21 -12.70 -1.97 0.77
C LEU A 21 -13.17 -2.18 2.21
N SER A 22 -12.99 -1.17 3.08
CA SER A 22 -13.50 -1.18 4.44
C SER A 22 -15.01 -1.34 4.47
N ALA A 23 -15.76 -0.52 3.73
CA ALA A 23 -17.21 -0.58 3.69
C ALA A 23 -17.71 -1.94 3.19
N LEU A 24 -17.14 -2.47 2.10
CA LEU A 24 -17.47 -3.80 1.58
C LEU A 24 -17.22 -4.89 2.63
N HIS A 25 -16.05 -4.87 3.27
CA HIS A 25 -15.71 -5.83 4.32
C HIS A 25 -16.71 -5.80 5.47
N HIS A 26 -17.06 -4.61 5.98
CA HIS A 26 -18.04 -4.45 7.07
C HIS A 26 -19.48 -4.79 6.67
N GLN A 27 -19.79 -4.86 5.38
CA GLN A 27 -21.07 -5.37 4.87
C GLN A 27 -21.05 -6.87 4.56
N GLY A 28 -19.95 -7.57 4.87
CA GLY A 28 -19.81 -9.01 4.65
C GLY A 28 -19.34 -9.40 3.24
N TRP A 29 -18.86 -8.45 2.44
CA TRP A 29 -18.19 -8.76 1.18
C TRP A 29 -16.73 -9.07 1.42
N TYR A 30 -16.35 -10.32 1.15
CA TYR A 30 -14.98 -10.81 1.30
C TYR A 30 -14.28 -10.80 -0.05
N LEU A 31 -13.13 -10.12 -0.13
CA LEU A 31 -12.30 -10.15 -1.33
C LEU A 31 -11.73 -11.56 -1.53
N LEU A 32 -12.00 -12.15 -2.69
CA LEU A 32 -11.44 -13.44 -3.08
C LEU A 32 -10.08 -13.26 -3.76
N MET A 33 -10.00 -12.31 -4.70
CA MET A 33 -8.77 -11.99 -5.41
C MET A 33 -8.83 -10.62 -6.07
N SER A 34 -7.65 -10.02 -6.22
CA SER A 34 -7.37 -8.97 -7.19
C SER A 34 -6.74 -9.61 -8.42
N THR A 35 -7.20 -9.27 -9.62
CA THR A 35 -6.67 -9.84 -10.85
C THR A 35 -6.71 -8.84 -11.99
N ASP A 36 -5.57 -8.72 -12.67
CA ASP A 36 -5.53 -8.14 -14.00
C ASP A 36 -5.98 -9.19 -15.03
N ILE A 37 -7.05 -8.87 -15.75
CA ILE A 37 -7.66 -9.74 -16.77
C ILE A 37 -7.70 -9.05 -18.14
N SER A 38 -7.17 -7.84 -18.22
CA SER A 38 -7.15 -7.07 -19.44
C SER A 38 -5.79 -7.23 -20.15
N LYS A 39 -5.74 -6.79 -21.40
CA LYS A 39 -4.50 -6.73 -22.20
C LYS A 39 -4.25 -5.32 -22.71
N LYS A 40 -4.94 -4.35 -22.13
CA LYS A 40 -4.94 -2.96 -22.59
C LYS A 40 -3.80 -2.26 -21.90
N GLN A 41 -3.11 -1.39 -22.62
CA GLN A 41 -2.13 -0.53 -21.97
C GLN A 41 -2.84 0.33 -20.90
N ALA A 42 -2.30 0.33 -19.67
CA ALA A 42 -2.86 0.98 -18.49
C ALA A 42 -4.20 0.38 -18.00
N ASP A 43 -4.36 -0.94 -18.06
CA ASP A 43 -5.41 -1.61 -17.31
C ASP A 43 -5.21 -1.53 -15.79
N LYS A 44 -6.25 -1.90 -15.08
CA LYS A 44 -6.35 -1.86 -13.62
C LYS A 44 -6.99 -3.15 -13.15
N ASP A 45 -6.72 -3.51 -11.91
CA ASP A 45 -7.23 -4.74 -11.34
C ASP A 45 -8.76 -4.82 -11.32
N SER A 46 -9.27 -6.02 -11.61
CA SER A 46 -10.63 -6.43 -11.29
C SER A 46 -10.66 -7.10 -9.92
N LEU A 47 -11.51 -6.61 -9.03
CA LEU A 47 -11.68 -7.14 -7.67
C LEU A 47 -12.93 -8.02 -7.59
N ILE A 48 -12.75 -9.29 -7.20
CA ILE A 48 -13.82 -10.28 -7.11
C ILE A 48 -14.17 -10.51 -5.65
N PHE A 49 -15.46 -10.35 -5.30
CA PHE A 49 -15.96 -10.48 -3.93
C PHE A 49 -16.98 -11.60 -3.79
N GLN A 50 -17.02 -12.21 -2.62
CA GLN A 50 -18.05 -13.14 -2.20
C GLN A 50 -18.81 -12.59 -1.00
N LEU A 51 -20.13 -12.68 -1.06
CA LEU A 51 -20.99 -12.30 0.07
C LEU A 51 -20.97 -13.39 1.15
N GLY A 52 -20.74 -12.97 2.39
CA GLY A 52 -20.84 -13.80 3.59
C GLY A 52 -21.46 -13.01 4.74
N THR A 53 -21.21 -13.47 5.98
CA THR A 53 -21.70 -12.78 7.18
C THR A 53 -20.84 -11.55 7.48
N PRO A 54 -21.42 -10.39 7.81
CA PRO A 54 -20.64 -9.23 8.24
C PRO A 54 -19.71 -9.55 9.42
N PRO A 55 -18.40 -9.28 9.30
CA PRO A 55 -17.45 -9.43 10.40
C PRO A 55 -17.60 -8.26 11.40
N PRO A 56 -17.00 -8.39 12.61
CA PRO A 56 -16.90 -7.27 13.53
C PRO A 56 -16.16 -6.04 12.92
N PRO A 57 -16.42 -4.82 13.42
CA PRO A 57 -15.73 -3.61 12.98
C PRO A 57 -14.21 -3.72 13.11
N THR A 58 -13.48 -3.27 12.11
CA THR A 58 -12.01 -3.36 12.06
C THR A 58 -11.43 -2.18 11.30
N SER A 59 -10.17 -1.86 11.57
CA SER A 59 -9.45 -0.72 10.98
C SER A 59 -8.67 -1.13 9.73
N PHE A 60 -8.40 -0.13 8.88
CA PHE A 60 -7.64 -0.30 7.65
C PHE A 60 -6.56 0.79 7.53
N PHE A 61 -5.46 0.45 6.86
CA PHE A 61 -4.49 1.42 6.34
C PHE A 61 -3.97 0.93 4.99
N SER A 62 -3.22 1.77 4.28
CA SER A 62 -2.56 1.35 3.04
C SER A 62 -1.09 1.77 2.95
N VAL A 63 -0.35 1.02 2.15
CA VAL A 63 1.05 1.27 1.76
C VAL A 63 1.10 1.40 0.25
N SER A 64 1.75 2.47 -0.24
CA SER A 64 1.94 2.68 -1.67
C SER A 64 3.39 2.98 -2.00
N PHE A 65 3.83 2.44 -3.14
CA PHE A 65 5.12 2.70 -3.74
C PHE A 65 4.90 3.78 -4.81
N ASN A 66 5.64 4.88 -4.73
CA ASN A 66 5.41 6.05 -5.57
C ASN A 66 6.73 6.49 -6.20
N GLU A 67 6.63 7.06 -7.40
CA GLU A 67 7.79 7.44 -8.22
C GLU A 67 8.84 6.31 -8.23
N LEU A 68 10.13 6.63 -8.09
CA LEU A 68 11.21 5.65 -8.08
C LEU A 68 11.66 5.24 -6.68
N ASP A 69 11.30 6.02 -5.66
CA ASP A 69 11.95 5.97 -4.34
C ASP A 69 11.08 6.35 -3.15
N LYS A 70 9.76 6.54 -3.33
CA LYS A 70 8.86 6.93 -2.24
C LYS A 70 8.05 5.76 -1.72
N LEU A 71 8.07 5.56 -0.41
CA LEU A 71 7.13 4.69 0.32
C LEU A 71 6.16 5.58 1.09
N ARG A 72 4.85 5.36 0.93
CA ARG A 72 3.84 6.17 1.63
C ARG A 72 2.87 5.29 2.39
N LEU A 73 2.69 5.59 3.67
CA LEU A 73 1.65 5.02 4.50
C LEU A 73 0.48 5.99 4.60
N ILE A 74 -0.73 5.51 4.35
CA ILE A 74 -1.96 6.29 4.40
C ILE A 74 -2.88 5.67 5.45
N SER A 75 -3.32 6.50 6.40
CA SER A 75 -4.11 6.13 7.59
C SER A 75 -3.45 5.09 8.49
N ALA A 76 -2.12 4.98 8.43
CA ALA A 76 -1.39 4.08 9.32
C ALA A 76 -1.29 4.64 10.74
N PRO A 77 -1.41 3.78 11.77
CA PRO A 77 -1.12 4.17 13.15
C PRO A 77 0.32 4.69 13.32
N PRO A 78 0.57 5.64 14.25
CA PRO A 78 1.90 6.20 14.49
C PRO A 78 2.97 5.15 14.79
N GLU A 79 2.62 4.07 15.50
CA GLU A 79 3.55 2.99 15.83
C GLU A 79 4.08 2.24 14.60
N LEU A 80 3.28 2.15 13.53
CA LEU A 80 3.73 1.54 12.27
C LEU A 80 4.69 2.46 11.52
N ILE A 81 4.51 3.78 11.62
CA ILE A 81 5.44 4.75 11.02
C ILE A 81 6.83 4.59 11.66
N SER A 82 6.90 4.53 12.99
CA SER A 82 8.15 4.29 13.71
C SER A 82 8.77 2.93 13.37
N ALA A 83 7.96 1.87 13.27
CA ALA A 83 8.46 0.54 12.92
C ALA A 83 9.02 0.48 11.49
N VAL A 84 8.36 1.13 10.53
CA VAL A 84 8.85 1.25 9.15
C VAL A 84 10.17 2.01 9.10
N GLN A 85 10.29 3.11 9.84
CA GLN A 85 11.53 3.88 9.92
C GLN A 85 12.70 3.04 10.43
N GLN A 86 12.46 2.18 11.42
CA GLN A 86 13.48 1.26 11.96
C GLN A 86 13.90 0.18 10.96
N ILE A 87 12.94 -0.39 10.21
CA ILE A 87 13.20 -1.45 9.24
C ILE A 87 13.97 -0.91 8.02
N ILE A 88 13.61 0.29 7.55
CA ILE A 88 14.29 0.93 6.43
C ILE A 88 15.68 1.43 6.84
N GLY A 89 15.80 1.95 8.06
CA GLY A 89 17.04 2.50 8.59
C GLY A 89 17.24 3.98 8.22
N THR A 90 17.65 4.78 9.20
CA THR A 90 17.81 6.24 9.06
C THR A 90 18.86 6.63 8.03
N SER A 91 19.85 5.78 7.77
CA SER A 91 20.89 6.00 6.74
C SER A 91 20.36 5.83 5.32
N GLU A 92 19.22 5.17 5.12
CA GLU A 92 18.62 4.95 3.80
C GLU A 92 17.51 5.94 3.49
N ILE A 93 16.99 6.62 4.52
CA ILE A 93 15.96 7.63 4.40
C ILE A 93 16.61 8.96 4.03
N GLN A 94 16.19 9.53 2.90
CA GLN A 94 16.59 10.87 2.46
C GLN A 94 15.73 11.95 3.10
N ARG A 95 14.41 11.72 3.22
CA ARG A 95 13.44 12.67 3.78
C ARG A 95 12.22 11.93 4.31
N GLU A 96 11.62 12.48 5.36
CA GLU A 96 10.34 12.03 5.90
C GLU A 96 9.41 13.24 6.03
N GLU A 97 8.14 13.09 5.67
CA GLU A 97 7.17 14.17 5.75
C GLU A 97 5.72 13.69 5.84
N TRP A 98 4.88 14.52 6.46
CA TRP A 98 3.43 14.43 6.31
C TRP A 98 3.02 15.09 5.00
N VAL A 99 2.60 14.30 4.01
CA VAL A 99 2.04 14.80 2.74
C VAL A 99 0.63 15.34 2.96
N TYR A 100 -0.11 14.72 3.88
CA TYR A 100 -1.39 15.20 4.37
C TYR A 100 -1.42 15.04 5.89
N SER A 101 -1.73 16.13 6.60
CA SER A 101 -1.64 16.19 8.07
C SER A 101 -2.33 14.99 8.72
N GLN A 102 -1.56 14.23 9.51
CA GLN A 102 -2.00 13.05 10.27
C GLN A 102 -2.65 11.92 9.44
N THR A 103 -2.63 12.01 8.10
CA THR A 103 -3.31 11.03 7.23
C THR A 103 -2.33 10.31 6.33
N ALA A 104 -1.30 10.98 5.80
CA ALA A 104 -0.35 10.36 4.88
C ALA A 104 1.08 10.72 5.23
N TYR A 105 1.87 9.70 5.61
CA TYR A 105 3.28 9.84 5.94
C TYR A 105 4.13 9.23 4.82
N GLN A 106 5.14 9.96 4.37
CA GLN A 106 5.98 9.58 3.25
C GLN A 106 7.44 9.49 3.65
N PHE A 107 8.06 8.37 3.29
CA PHE A 107 9.49 8.16 3.29
C PHE A 107 10.01 8.31 1.87
N LYS A 108 10.93 9.25 1.65
CA LYS A 108 11.75 9.30 0.43
C LYS A 108 13.06 8.56 0.71
N LEU A 109 13.33 7.52 -0.06
CA LEU A 109 14.49 6.65 0.10
C LEU A 109 15.65 7.12 -0.77
N ARG A 110 16.88 6.79 -0.39
CA ARG A 110 18.06 6.99 -1.23
C ARG A 110 18.09 5.92 -2.34
N GLY A 111 18.51 6.32 -3.53
CA GLY A 111 18.54 5.44 -4.71
C GLY A 111 17.15 5.23 -5.32
N HIS A 112 16.95 4.13 -6.04
CA HIS A 112 15.70 3.82 -6.74
C HIS A 112 15.24 2.38 -6.43
N PRO A 113 14.85 2.10 -5.17
CA PRO A 113 14.56 0.74 -4.72
C PRO A 113 13.43 0.05 -5.48
N TRP A 114 12.54 0.82 -6.13
CA TRP A 114 11.41 0.32 -6.92
C TRP A 114 11.78 0.06 -8.39
N LEU A 115 12.98 0.48 -8.83
CA LEU A 115 13.52 0.26 -10.18
C LEU A 115 14.74 -0.70 -10.17
N GLY A 116 15.05 -1.29 -9.02
CA GLY A 116 16.24 -2.11 -8.86
C GLY A 116 16.27 -3.35 -9.77
N SER A 117 17.47 -3.75 -10.19
CA SER A 117 17.73 -4.99 -10.92
C SER A 117 18.75 -5.85 -10.18
N GLY A 118 18.78 -7.16 -10.44
CA GLY A 118 19.74 -8.07 -9.79
C GLY A 118 19.67 -8.04 -8.25
N GLU A 119 20.80 -7.78 -7.60
CA GLU A 119 20.95 -7.77 -6.13
C GLU A 119 20.14 -6.66 -5.44
N GLU A 120 19.98 -5.51 -6.09
CA GLU A 120 19.18 -4.39 -5.55
C GLU A 120 17.71 -4.81 -5.42
N ALA A 121 17.18 -5.50 -6.42
CA ALA A 121 15.81 -6.01 -6.41
C ALA A 121 15.60 -7.04 -5.30
N VAL A 122 16.60 -7.88 -5.03
CA VAL A 122 16.56 -8.85 -3.91
C VAL A 122 16.53 -8.12 -2.58
N THR A 123 17.40 -7.12 -2.40
CA THR A 123 17.48 -6.31 -1.18
C THR A 123 16.17 -5.58 -0.90
N SER A 124 15.56 -4.96 -1.92
CA SER A 124 14.24 -4.33 -1.81
C SER A 124 13.19 -5.35 -1.37
N ARG A 125 13.15 -6.54 -1.99
CA ARG A 125 12.17 -7.59 -1.63
C ARG A 125 12.35 -8.11 -0.20
N ILE A 126 13.58 -8.27 0.27
CA ILE A 126 13.85 -8.67 1.67
C ILE A 126 13.28 -7.62 2.63
N LYS A 127 13.49 -6.34 2.36
CA LYS A 127 12.92 -5.25 3.18
C LYS A 127 11.40 -5.26 3.16
N LEU A 128 10.78 -5.45 1.99
CA LEU A 128 9.34 -5.57 1.86
C LEU A 128 8.78 -6.75 2.67
N LEU A 129 9.47 -7.89 2.68
CA LEU A 129 9.10 -9.04 3.53
C LEU A 129 9.23 -8.70 5.02
N SER A 130 10.30 -8.00 5.43
CA SER A 130 10.44 -7.54 6.82
C SER A 130 9.32 -6.56 7.23
N LEU A 131 8.86 -5.70 6.32
CA LEU A 131 7.72 -4.82 6.56
C LEU A 131 6.43 -5.64 6.74
N LEU A 132 6.18 -6.63 5.88
CA LEU A 132 5.01 -7.51 6.00
C LEU A 132 5.01 -8.31 7.31
N ASP A 133 6.16 -8.86 7.69
CA ASP A 133 6.32 -9.59 8.96
C ASP A 133 6.09 -8.67 10.17
N CYS A 134 6.63 -7.45 10.12
CA CYS A 134 6.38 -6.44 11.13
C CYS A 134 4.90 -6.07 11.22
N PHE A 135 4.23 -5.79 10.10
CA PHE A 135 2.81 -5.48 10.14
C PHE A 135 1.99 -6.64 10.74
N ALA A 136 2.33 -7.88 10.38
CA ALA A 136 1.74 -9.07 10.98
C ALA A 136 1.98 -9.16 12.50
N SER A 137 3.21 -8.89 12.97
CA SER A 137 3.54 -8.89 14.40
C SER A 137 2.78 -7.81 15.18
N TYR A 138 2.46 -6.69 14.53
CA TYR A 138 1.61 -5.66 15.10
C TYR A 138 0.13 -6.01 15.08
N GLY A 139 -0.31 -7.05 14.36
CA GLY A 139 -1.73 -7.47 14.26
C GLY A 139 -2.43 -6.99 12.99
N TRP A 140 -1.69 -6.69 11.92
CA TRP A 140 -2.21 -6.28 10.63
C TRP A 140 -2.02 -7.37 9.57
N GLN A 141 -3.05 -7.59 8.76
CA GLN A 141 -3.03 -8.57 7.67
C GLN A 141 -3.18 -7.86 6.33
N LEU A 142 -2.43 -8.29 5.33
CA LEU A 142 -2.67 -7.89 3.94
C LEU A 142 -4.08 -8.31 3.53
N HIS A 143 -4.90 -7.34 3.16
CA HIS A 143 -6.29 -7.51 2.74
C HIS A 143 -6.42 -7.53 1.22
N ALA A 144 -5.72 -6.62 0.52
CA ALA A 144 -5.75 -6.52 -0.94
C ALA A 144 -4.44 -5.92 -1.45
N THR A 145 -4.07 -6.28 -2.67
CA THR A 145 -3.14 -5.51 -3.51
C THR A 145 -3.94 -5.02 -4.71
N VAL A 146 -3.84 -3.73 -5.03
CA VAL A 146 -4.61 -3.12 -6.11
C VAL A 146 -3.70 -2.21 -6.92
N ASP A 147 -3.61 -2.45 -8.22
CA ASP A 147 -3.00 -1.48 -9.12
C ASP A 147 -3.86 -0.21 -9.21
N MET A 148 -3.28 0.89 -8.73
CA MET A 148 -3.91 2.22 -8.66
C MET A 148 -3.07 3.29 -9.35
N SER A 149 -2.01 2.92 -10.06
CA SER A 149 -1.04 3.84 -10.62
C SER A 149 -1.06 3.75 -12.14
N LEU A 150 -0.99 4.89 -12.83
CA LEU A 150 -0.72 4.86 -14.27
C LEU A 150 0.77 4.59 -14.47
N GLY A 151 1.10 3.49 -15.15
CA GLY A 151 2.46 3.23 -15.57
C GLY A 151 2.88 4.23 -16.64
N HIS A 152 3.82 5.11 -16.33
CA HIS A 152 4.70 5.65 -17.36
C HIS A 152 5.98 4.79 -17.36
N ASP A 153 6.41 4.35 -18.54
CA ASP A 153 7.58 3.48 -18.73
C ASP A 153 7.56 2.14 -17.97
N GLY A 154 6.36 1.53 -17.79
CA GLY A 154 6.23 0.16 -17.30
C GLY A 154 6.47 -0.04 -15.80
N SER A 155 6.39 1.03 -14.99
CA SER A 155 6.58 0.98 -13.54
C SER A 155 5.25 1.06 -12.75
N GLU A 156 4.31 0.17 -13.07
CA GLU A 156 3.09 0.04 -12.25
C GLU A 156 3.41 -0.70 -10.95
N THR A 157 2.91 -0.15 -9.84
CA THR A 157 3.07 -0.75 -8.52
C THR A 157 1.73 -0.77 -7.81
N ASP A 158 1.45 -1.92 -7.22
CA ASP A 158 0.25 -2.11 -6.42
C ASP A 158 0.30 -1.25 -5.16
N THR A 159 -0.87 -0.75 -4.77
CA THR A 159 -1.10 -0.28 -3.41
C THR A 159 -1.54 -1.46 -2.56
N TRP A 160 -0.89 -1.64 -1.42
CA TRP A 160 -1.22 -2.67 -0.44
C TRP A 160 -2.18 -2.12 0.59
N PHE A 161 -3.30 -2.80 0.78
CA PHE A 161 -4.30 -2.48 1.79
C PHE A 161 -4.23 -3.50 2.90
N PHE A 162 -4.19 -3.03 4.15
CA PHE A 162 -4.10 -3.86 5.33
C PHE A 162 -5.35 -3.69 6.18
N ARG A 163 -5.77 -4.78 6.83
CA ARG A 163 -6.84 -4.80 7.82
C ARG A 163 -6.30 -5.23 9.18
N ARG A 164 -6.87 -4.71 10.26
CA ARG A 164 -6.55 -5.17 11.61
C ARG A 164 -7.16 -6.56 11.84
N ILE A 165 -6.37 -7.49 12.38
CA ILE A 165 -6.88 -8.77 12.89
C ILE A 165 -7.36 -8.52 14.32
N GLN A 166 -8.60 -8.89 14.62
CA GLN A 166 -9.05 -9.01 16.00
C GLN A 166 -8.52 -10.33 16.55
N GLN A 167 -7.68 -10.25 17.59
CA GLN A 167 -7.31 -11.42 18.40
C GLN A 167 -8.42 -11.76 19.38
#